data_AF-A0A9E5W4E8-F1
#
_entry.id   AF-A0A9E5W4E8-F1
#
_cell.length_a   1.000
_cell.length_b   1.000
_cell.length_c   1.000
_cell.angle_alpha   90.00
_cell.angle_beta   90.00
_cell.angle_gamma   90.00
#
_symmetry.space_group_name_H-M   'P 1'
#
loop_
_entity.id
_entity.type
_entity.pdbx_description
1 polymer ?
#
loop_
_entity_poly.entity_id
_entity_poly.type
_entity_poly.pdbx_seq_one_letter_code
_entity_poly.pdbx_strand_id
1 'polypeptide(L)'
;RMTGRSEWEERGEAIIGSFGESVGLSPASFTMMLCAVDFWLGPTGEVVLAGATGSEQVERMAAAMREHYHPDWLVLFHPAWVERKEIESVAPFVAEMNAPEGQAAAYICRNRSCQAPVNSVNALKELLEGARPAAVIEQ
;
A
#
# COMPACT_ATOMS: atom_id res chain seq x y z
N ARG A 1 3.90 -2.21 2.88
CA ARG A 1 4.23 -3.34 3.78
C ARG A 1 2.93 -3.93 4.33
N MET A 2 2.45 -4.95 3.64
CA MET A 2 1.10 -5.48 3.79
C MET A 2 0.78 -6.06 5.17
N THR A 3 1.72 -6.78 5.79
CA THR A 3 1.49 -7.53 7.05
C THR A 3 2.18 -6.91 8.26
N GLY A 4 2.99 -5.87 8.06
CA GLY A 4 3.83 -5.27 9.11
C GLY A 4 4.98 -6.16 9.62
N ARG A 5 5.22 -7.34 9.03
CA ARG A 5 6.29 -8.26 9.47
C ARG A 5 7.57 -8.05 8.67
N SER A 6 8.65 -7.60 9.31
CA SER A 6 9.92 -7.30 8.63
C SER A 6 10.57 -8.52 7.99
N GLU A 7 10.38 -9.70 8.58
CA GLU A 7 10.94 -10.96 8.07
C GLU A 7 10.60 -11.24 6.59
N TRP A 8 9.45 -10.74 6.10
CA TRP A 8 9.06 -10.93 4.70
C TRP A 8 9.83 -10.02 3.75
N GLU A 9 10.16 -8.83 4.21
CA GLU A 9 10.97 -7.89 3.42
C GLU A 9 12.41 -8.37 3.39
N GLU A 10 12.95 -8.82 4.52
CA GLU A 10 14.30 -9.39 4.62
C GLU A 10 14.45 -10.59 3.68
N ARG A 11 13.44 -11.48 3.63
CA ARG A 11 13.42 -12.60 2.66
C ARG A 11 13.31 -12.13 1.21
N GLY A 12 12.48 -11.12 0.94
CA GLY A 12 12.33 -10.55 -0.40
C GLY A 12 13.63 -9.91 -0.91
N GLU A 13 14.31 -9.16 -0.04
CA GLU A 13 15.61 -8.56 -0.32
C GLU A 13 16.68 -9.63 -0.58
N ALA A 14 16.72 -10.70 0.23
CA ALA A 14 17.66 -11.80 0.01
C ALA A 14 17.42 -12.50 -1.34
N ILE A 15 16.15 -12.68 -1.73
CA ILE A 15 15.79 -13.23 -3.05
C ILE A 15 16.32 -12.29 -4.14
N ILE A 16 15.98 -11.00 -4.11
CA ILE A 16 16.44 -10.02 -5.10
C ILE A 16 17.97 -10.02 -5.21
N GLY A 17 18.68 -10.01 -4.08
CA GLY A 17 20.14 -10.03 -4.02
C GLY A 17 20.76 -11.27 -4.68
N SER A 18 20.15 -12.45 -4.50
CA SER A 18 20.65 -13.71 -5.06
C SER A 18 20.60 -13.80 -6.59
N PHE A 19 19.72 -13.03 -7.24
CA PHE A 19 19.53 -13.05 -8.69
C PHE A 19 20.21 -11.88 -9.43
N GLY A 20 20.89 -10.98 -8.72
CA GLY A 20 21.41 -9.72 -9.27
C GLY A 20 22.25 -9.89 -10.55
N GLU A 21 23.21 -10.83 -10.56
CA GLU A 21 24.04 -11.10 -11.73
C GLU A 21 23.21 -11.62 -12.93
N SER A 22 22.31 -12.57 -12.69
CA SER A 22 21.45 -13.14 -13.73
C SER A 22 20.50 -12.11 -14.34
N VAL A 23 19.92 -11.25 -13.48
CA VAL A 23 19.07 -10.13 -13.91
C VAL A 23 19.89 -9.14 -14.73
N GLY A 24 21.12 -8.82 -14.34
CA GLY A 24 22.01 -7.93 -15.09
C GLY A 24 22.39 -8.48 -16.46
N LEU A 25 22.59 -9.79 -16.58
CA LEU A 25 22.94 -10.45 -17.85
C LEU A 25 21.76 -10.54 -18.84
N SER A 26 20.53 -10.75 -18.36
CA SER A 26 19.35 -10.85 -19.23
C SER A 26 18.09 -10.22 -18.61
N PRO A 27 17.99 -8.88 -18.51
CA PRO A 27 16.87 -8.21 -17.84
C PRO A 27 15.49 -8.61 -18.40
N ALA A 28 15.39 -8.78 -19.72
CA ALA A 28 14.15 -9.17 -20.39
C ALA A 28 13.65 -10.57 -20.01
N SER A 29 14.51 -11.44 -19.49
CA SER A 29 14.11 -12.76 -18.99
C SER A 29 13.58 -12.73 -17.55
N PHE A 30 13.74 -11.61 -16.84
CA PHE A 30 13.41 -11.45 -15.42
C PHE A 30 12.44 -10.29 -15.17
N THR A 31 11.49 -10.04 -16.07
CA THR A 31 10.57 -8.89 -16.00
C THR A 31 9.80 -8.79 -14.68
N MET A 32 9.33 -9.91 -14.13
CA MET A 32 8.66 -9.91 -12.82
C MET A 32 9.59 -9.62 -11.65
N MET A 33 10.86 -10.03 -11.74
CA MET A 33 11.88 -9.64 -10.76
C MET A 33 12.17 -8.14 -10.86
N LEU A 34 12.21 -7.57 -12.08
CA LEU A 34 12.37 -6.13 -12.26
C LEU A 34 11.19 -5.35 -11.65
N CYS A 35 9.95 -5.83 -11.78
CA CYS A 35 8.82 -5.23 -11.07
C CYS A 35 8.98 -5.31 -9.54
N ALA A 36 9.50 -6.43 -9.02
CA ALA A 36 9.77 -6.58 -7.59
C ALA A 36 10.90 -5.65 -7.11
N VAL A 37 11.94 -5.46 -7.92
CA VAL A 37 13.04 -4.51 -7.67
C VAL A 37 12.54 -3.08 -7.70
N ASP A 38 11.72 -2.71 -8.70
CA ASP A 38 11.08 -1.40 -8.81
C ASP A 38 10.24 -1.09 -7.57
N PHE A 39 9.40 -2.05 -7.14
CA PHE A 39 8.60 -1.92 -5.92
C PHE A 39 9.46 -1.88 -4.64
N TRP A 40 10.58 -2.61 -4.60
CA TRP A 40 11.52 -2.55 -3.47
C TRP A 40 12.15 -1.15 -3.37
N LEU A 41 12.60 -0.60 -4.50
CA LEU A 41 13.39 0.65 -4.58
C LEU A 41 12.52 1.90 -4.47
N GLY A 42 11.32 1.85 -5.03
CA GLY A 42 10.42 2.98 -5.11
C GLY A 42 9.95 3.46 -3.74
N PRO A 43 9.60 4.75 -3.60
CA PRO A 43 8.83 5.18 -2.46
C PRO A 43 7.44 4.53 -2.54
N THR A 44 7.25 3.44 -1.79
CA THR A 44 5.95 2.77 -1.69
C THR A 44 5.15 3.32 -0.52
N GLY A 45 3.83 3.26 -0.63
CA GLY A 45 2.90 3.67 0.41
C GLY A 45 1.79 2.67 0.60
N GLU A 46 1.17 2.70 1.78
CA GLU A 46 -0.02 1.93 2.08
C GLU A 46 -1.22 2.85 2.32
N VAL A 47 -2.38 2.44 1.82
CA VAL A 47 -3.67 3.02 2.15
C VAL A 47 -4.45 2.01 2.97
N VAL A 48 -4.79 2.34 4.20
CA VAL A 48 -5.78 1.56 4.97
C VAL A 48 -7.13 2.25 4.82
N LEU A 49 -8.01 1.64 4.03
CA LEU A 49 -9.38 2.09 3.87
C LEU A 49 -10.24 1.41 4.94
N ALA A 50 -10.69 2.19 5.90
CA ALA A 50 -11.54 1.73 6.99
C ALA A 50 -13.00 2.14 6.75
N GLY A 51 -13.95 1.26 7.10
CA GLY A 51 -15.38 1.57 7.01
C GLY A 51 -16.26 0.34 6.90
N ALA A 52 -17.58 0.55 6.85
CA ALA A 52 -18.52 -0.56 6.68
C ALA A 52 -18.44 -1.16 5.27
N THR A 53 -18.38 -2.49 5.19
CA THR A 53 -18.43 -3.26 3.94
C THR A 53 -19.66 -2.87 3.12
N GLY A 54 -19.45 -2.57 1.83
CA GLY A 54 -20.53 -2.20 0.91
C GLY A 54 -21.13 -0.80 1.14
N SER A 55 -20.57 0.01 2.04
CA SER A 55 -21.02 1.40 2.18
C SER A 55 -20.63 2.24 0.96
N GLU A 56 -21.53 3.12 0.53
CA GLU A 56 -21.32 3.95 -0.66
C GLU A 56 -20.03 4.79 -0.58
N GLN A 57 -19.65 5.25 0.62
CA GLN A 57 -18.44 6.04 0.80
C GLN A 57 -17.17 5.21 0.62
N VAL A 58 -17.12 3.99 1.16
CA VAL A 58 -16.02 3.04 0.95
C VAL A 58 -15.89 2.71 -0.54
N GLU A 59 -17.00 2.40 -1.20
CA GLU A 59 -16.99 2.04 -2.63
C GLU A 59 -16.50 3.21 -3.51
N ARG A 60 -16.92 4.45 -3.21
CA ARG A 60 -16.44 5.64 -3.93
C ARG A 60 -14.94 5.89 -3.72
N MET A 61 -14.42 5.69 -2.51
CA MET A 61 -12.98 5.79 -2.24
C MET A 61 -12.19 4.67 -2.91
N ALA A 62 -12.68 3.43 -2.86
CA ALA A 62 -12.09 2.30 -3.54
C ALA A 62 -12.07 2.48 -5.07
N ALA A 63 -13.14 3.04 -5.65
CA ALA A 63 -13.21 3.36 -7.06
C ALA A 63 -12.17 4.43 -7.46
N ALA A 64 -12.00 5.48 -6.66
CA ALA A 64 -10.99 6.51 -6.92
C ALA A 64 -9.56 5.95 -6.92
N MET A 65 -9.24 5.02 -6.03
CA MET A 65 -7.93 4.34 -6.02
C MET A 65 -7.72 3.43 -7.24
N ARG A 66 -8.80 2.95 -7.87
CA ARG A 66 -8.75 2.08 -9.07
C ARG A 66 -8.83 2.87 -10.38
N GLU A 67 -9.04 4.18 -10.33
CA GLU A 67 -9.21 5.03 -11.51
C GLU A 67 -7.93 5.14 -12.34
N HIS A 68 -6.77 5.09 -11.68
CA HIS A 68 -5.46 5.11 -12.30
C HIS A 68 -4.59 3.94 -11.84
N TYR A 69 -3.58 3.62 -12.65
CA TYR A 69 -2.60 2.63 -12.30
C TYR A 69 -1.60 3.21 -11.30
N HIS A 70 -1.59 2.66 -10.09
CA HIS A 70 -0.77 3.09 -8.95
C HIS A 70 0.12 1.94 -8.45
N PRO A 71 1.24 1.62 -9.13
CA PRO A 71 2.09 0.47 -8.78
C PRO A 71 2.74 0.59 -7.40
N ASP A 72 2.92 1.82 -6.91
CA ASP A 72 3.63 2.12 -5.66
C ASP A 72 2.71 2.08 -4.43
N TRP A 73 1.40 1.88 -4.62
CA TRP A 73 0.41 1.93 -3.57
C TRP A 73 -0.18 0.55 -3.27
N LEU A 74 -0.14 0.17 -2.00
CA LEU A 74 -0.81 -1.02 -1.49
C LEU A 74 -2.06 -0.63 -0.71
N VAL A 75 -3.20 -1.25 -1.02
CA VAL A 75 -4.47 -0.95 -0.34
C VAL A 75 -4.83 -2.11 0.58
N LEU A 76 -5.12 -1.79 1.84
CA LEU A 76 -5.70 -2.69 2.83
C LEU A 76 -7.12 -2.20 3.14
N PHE A 77 -8.06 -3.13 3.22
CA PHE A 77 -9.42 -2.81 3.65
C PHE A 77 -9.61 -3.28 5.10
N HIS A 78 -9.97 -2.34 5.98
CA HIS A 78 -10.31 -2.59 7.38
C HIS A 78 -11.82 -2.44 7.57
N PRO A 79 -12.60 -3.53 7.45
CA PRO A 79 -14.04 -3.44 7.61
C PRO A 79 -14.40 -3.10 9.05
N ALA A 80 -15.54 -2.43 9.24
CA ALA A 80 -16.11 -2.22 10.57
C ALA A 80 -16.62 -3.54 11.18
N TRP A 81 -16.96 -3.51 12.47
CA TRP A 81 -17.67 -4.58 13.19
C TRP A 81 -16.95 -5.93 13.27
N VAL A 82 -17.59 -7.04 12.90
CA VAL A 82 -17.12 -8.40 13.18
C VAL A 82 -16.14 -8.90 12.12
N GLU A 83 -16.23 -8.36 10.91
CA GLU A 83 -15.42 -8.70 9.74
C GLU A 83 -13.95 -8.26 9.90
N ARG A 84 -13.67 -7.31 10.80
CA ARG A 84 -12.33 -6.73 11.02
C ARG A 84 -11.27 -7.74 11.46
N LYS A 85 -11.70 -8.84 12.10
CA LYS A 85 -10.78 -9.81 12.72
C LYS A 85 -9.87 -10.52 11.73
N GLU A 86 -10.35 -10.75 10.50
CA GLU A 86 -9.58 -11.47 9.48
C GLU A 86 -8.35 -10.64 9.08
N ILE A 87 -8.56 -9.37 8.71
CA ILE A 87 -7.46 -8.50 8.30
C ILE A 87 -6.53 -8.16 9.47
N GLU A 88 -7.04 -8.06 10.69
CA GLU A 88 -6.23 -7.84 11.89
C GLU A 88 -5.31 -9.02 12.21
N SER A 89 -5.71 -10.24 11.85
CA SER A 89 -4.83 -11.41 12.01
C SER A 89 -3.65 -11.38 11.04
N VAL A 90 -3.85 -10.81 9.84
CA VAL A 90 -2.85 -10.73 8.76
C VAL A 90 -1.95 -9.50 8.91
N ALA A 91 -2.54 -8.37 9.30
CA ALA A 91 -1.91 -7.06 9.39
C ALA A 91 -2.29 -6.37 10.72
N PRO A 92 -1.77 -6.81 11.88
CA PRO A 92 -2.25 -6.35 13.20
C PRO A 92 -2.24 -4.83 13.42
N PHE A 93 -1.36 -4.11 12.72
CA PHE A 93 -1.25 -2.66 12.81
C PHE A 93 -2.52 -1.91 12.38
N VAL A 94 -3.41 -2.54 11.59
CA VAL A 94 -4.66 -1.90 11.14
C VAL A 94 -5.70 -1.80 12.25
N ALA A 95 -5.54 -2.50 13.38
CA ALA A 95 -6.55 -2.56 14.45
C ALA A 95 -6.88 -1.18 15.05
N GLU A 96 -5.92 -0.27 15.04
CA GLU A 96 -6.08 1.11 15.54
C GLU A 96 -6.63 2.07 14.48
N MET A 97 -6.78 1.64 13.22
CA MET A 97 -7.15 2.48 12.08
C MET A 97 -8.66 2.41 11.80
N ASN A 98 -9.46 2.89 12.75
CA ASN A 98 -10.91 2.79 12.68
C ASN A 98 -11.55 3.97 11.92
N ALA A 99 -12.65 3.75 11.22
CA ALA A 99 -13.43 4.85 10.68
C ALA A 99 -14.34 5.48 11.74
N PRO A 100 -14.63 6.79 11.65
CA PRO A 100 -15.70 7.40 12.45
C PRO A 100 -17.05 6.71 12.20
N GLU A 101 -17.95 6.76 13.18
CA GLU A 101 -19.26 6.12 13.09
C GLU A 101 -20.03 6.57 11.84
N GLY A 102 -20.48 5.59 11.04
CA GLY A 102 -21.22 5.83 9.80
C GLY A 102 -20.40 6.40 8.63
N GLN A 103 -19.07 6.49 8.76
CA GLN A 103 -18.20 7.06 7.73
C GLN A 103 -17.14 6.06 7.23
N ALA A 104 -16.47 6.41 6.14
CA ALA A 104 -15.24 5.81 5.68
C ALA A 104 -14.04 6.73 5.98
N ALA A 105 -12.88 6.13 6.21
CA ALA A 105 -11.62 6.82 6.44
C ALA A 105 -10.49 6.15 5.66
N ALA A 106 -9.63 6.92 5.03
CA ALA A 106 -8.42 6.44 4.39
C ALA A 106 -7.19 6.94 5.15
N TYR A 107 -6.42 6.01 5.70
CA TYR A 107 -5.15 6.28 6.37
C TYR A 107 -4.02 6.10 5.38
N ILE A 108 -3.14 7.10 5.28
CA ILE A 108 -1.97 7.05 4.40
C ILE A 108 -0.73 6.74 5.24
N CYS A 109 -0.12 5.60 4.97
CA CYS A 109 1.09 5.14 5.64
C CYS A 109 2.28 5.17 4.67
N ARG A 110 3.42 5.64 5.19
CA ARG A 110 4.72 5.64 4.51
C ARG A 110 5.83 5.47 5.54
N ASN A 111 6.89 4.75 5.20
CA ASN A 111 8.05 4.57 6.07
C ASN A 111 7.68 4.20 7.52
N ARG A 112 6.71 3.28 7.67
CA ARG A 112 6.19 2.80 8.97
C ARG A 112 5.47 3.84 9.83
N SER A 113 5.11 4.99 9.26
CA SER A 113 4.33 6.04 9.92
C SER A 113 3.08 6.35 9.14
N CYS A 114 1.96 6.56 9.83
CA CYS A 114 0.68 6.90 9.20
C CYS A 114 0.29 8.34 9.53
N GLN A 115 -0.27 9.04 8.54
CA GLN A 115 -0.81 10.37 8.69
C GLN A 115 -2.23 10.32 9.24
N ALA A 116 -2.78 11.48 9.61
CA ALA A 116 -4.20 11.61 9.96
C ALA A 116 -5.08 11.13 8.78
N PRO A 117 -6.21 10.46 9.05
CA PRO A 117 -7.06 9.92 7.99
C PRO A 117 -7.78 11.04 7.23
N VAL A 118 -8.04 10.79 5.95
CA VAL A 118 -8.96 11.59 5.14
C VAL A 118 -10.30 10.87 4.98
N ASN A 119 -11.39 11.64 4.93
CA ASN A 119 -12.76 11.12 4.85
C ASN A 119 -13.49 11.54 3.56
N SER A 120 -12.79 12.14 2.60
CA SER A 120 -13.35 12.51 1.30
C SER A 120 -12.56 11.92 0.14
N VAL A 121 -13.26 11.66 -0.97
CA VAL A 121 -12.65 11.12 -2.20
C VAL A 121 -11.64 12.12 -2.78
N ASN A 122 -11.94 13.42 -2.76
CA ASN A 122 -11.05 14.44 -3.32
C ASN A 122 -9.74 14.53 -2.54
N ALA A 123 -9.80 14.55 -1.20
CA ALA A 123 -8.59 14.55 -0.37
C ALA A 123 -7.75 13.27 -0.57
N LEU A 124 -8.40 12.12 -0.76
CA LEU A 124 -7.70 10.88 -1.10
C LEU A 124 -6.98 11.00 -2.45
N LYS A 125 -7.64 11.53 -3.50
CA LYS A 125 -7.03 11.72 -4.81
C LYS A 125 -5.79 12.63 -4.77
N GLU A 126 -5.89 13.76 -4.06
CA GLU A 126 -4.76 14.69 -3.90
C GLU A 126 -3.53 14.00 -3.27
N LEU A 127 -3.75 13.12 -2.28
CA LEU A 127 -2.68 12.37 -1.62
C LEU A 127 -2.07 11.28 -2.52
N LEU A 128 -2.87 10.65 -3.39
CA LEU A 128 -2.42 9.66 -4.35
C LEU A 128 -1.58 10.29 -5.48
N GLU A 129 -1.94 11.50 -5.93
CA GLU A 129 -1.24 12.23 -6.99
C GLU A 129 0.09 12.83 -6.51
N GLY A 130 0.14 13.35 -5.27
CA GLY A 130 1.36 13.92 -4.68
C GLY A 130 2.45 12.90 -4.29
N ALA A 131 2.26 11.63 -4.64
CA ALA A 131 3.08 10.51 -4.15
C ALA A 131 4.41 10.26 -4.86
N ARG A 132 4.65 10.91 -6.00
CA ARG A 132 5.93 10.80 -6.72
C ARG A 132 6.78 12.06 -6.52
N PRO A 133 7.72 12.09 -5.55
CA PRO A 133 8.98 12.73 -5.82
C PRO A 133 9.69 11.94 -6.92
N ALA A 134 10.31 12.63 -7.88
CA ALA A 134 11.19 12.00 -8.85
C ALA A 134 12.23 11.14 -8.11
N ALA A 135 12.44 9.90 -8.57
CA ALA A 135 13.55 9.08 -8.10
C ALA A 135 14.84 9.90 -8.22
N VAL A 136 15.34 10.39 -7.08
CA VAL A 136 16.66 11.00 -7.02
C VAL A 136 17.64 9.83 -7.10
N ILE A 137 18.05 9.52 -8.32
CA ILE A 137 19.26 8.74 -8.57
C ILE A 137 20.42 9.68 -8.25
N GLU A 138 20.83 9.75 -6.98
CA GLU A 138 22.15 10.30 -6.66
C GLU A 138 23.20 9.27 -7.09
N GLN A 139 24.00 9.67 -8.08
CA GLN A 139 25.15 8.96 -8.62
C GLN A 139 26.34 9.03 -7.66
#